data_AF-A0A7C8IFS3-F1
#
_entry.id   AF-A0A7C8IFS3-F1
#
_cell.length_a   1.000
_cell.length_b   1.000
_cell.length_c   1.000
_cell.angle_alpha   90.00
_cell.angle_beta   90.00
_cell.angle_gamma   90.00
#
_symmetry.space_group_name_H-M   'P 1'
#
loop_
_entity.id
_entity.type
_entity.pdbx_description
1 polymer ?
#
loop_
_entity_poly.entity_id
_entity_poly.type
_entity_poly.pdbx_seq_one_letter_code
_entity_poly.pdbx_strand_id
1 'polypeptide(L)'
;MAPESTFTGPWSKNLEEFKKSVASMPDKFKSAFDEISRATATTICNLDYLHVWETDSDLDNLLQLTQVIGKIRNVTKAADGSWNVPKNGGMVIIAEDRAKEGRDNYTRLCELVKHLTGGEGKKHLDGTACAFGTIVVVKGFNTASTEKEADSAVRRITKTIERVFEMAKYSDKSRKLVWHHSAFLPSLLTFINTTTPTMRSSFAAITITDALSTTTGIKPTPAGKANSLVDLQRLEEYCTRLAIPAVFVDAASQLISYDYLATYMYFHAYYLHTFLPPSLSRPHLHAAQDQLLTWAFRLRGASESKYGADAVKLVQQHLKPQTARAWARMCVDAASFERQKCKAAASDAQIHHAVQLADSPFAPFTHGVPAFARLAIGPAGLCHTTPTPSSSSSSSSPPVSSPYTLAPLSISFSNTSIRPSSSTPFRLLLPAPGQDVAKVTSRIQGTMMAVLERVRQEKGMPRITDEQRGMWSEVGAAVNWAVGEQGLRGKSLPEGVLGKVGFVTEKVGRGTWGFVLGLGGAGGGGAGVGVGVGGYGGMQGGGMGGMGGGPGMGVPPMPGGMPPAMGMGRGTGMP
;
A
#
# COMPACT_ATOMS: atom_id res chain seq x y z
N MET A 1 10.03 -6.14 -46.93
CA MET A 1 10.95 -6.48 -45.83
C MET A 1 10.11 -6.94 -44.65
N ALA A 2 10.31 -8.16 -44.16
CA ALA A 2 9.61 -8.63 -42.97
C ALA A 2 10.09 -7.81 -41.75
N PRO A 3 9.20 -7.35 -40.85
CA PRO A 3 9.65 -6.74 -39.61
C PRO A 3 10.40 -7.81 -38.82
N GLU A 4 11.68 -7.59 -38.54
CA GLU A 4 12.38 -8.30 -37.47
C GLU A 4 11.64 -7.97 -36.16
N SER A 5 10.69 -8.81 -35.79
CA SER A 5 9.67 -8.50 -34.77
C SER A 5 10.14 -8.72 -33.33
N THR A 6 11.34 -9.29 -33.15
CA THR A 6 11.85 -9.69 -31.84
C THR A 6 13.13 -8.94 -31.49
N PHE A 7 13.09 -8.20 -30.39
CA PHE A 7 14.26 -7.54 -29.81
C PHE A 7 14.79 -8.33 -28.62
N THR A 8 16.12 -8.38 -28.48
CA THR A 8 16.81 -8.84 -27.28
C THR A 8 17.99 -7.92 -27.01
N GLY A 9 18.00 -7.26 -25.86
CA GLY A 9 19.05 -6.35 -25.43
C GLY A 9 20.14 -7.01 -24.58
N PRO A 10 21.15 -6.23 -24.14
CA PRO A 10 22.18 -6.69 -23.21
C PRO A 10 21.65 -6.99 -21.80
N TRP A 11 22.33 -7.90 -21.09
CA TRP A 11 22.09 -8.14 -19.67
C TRP A 11 22.48 -6.94 -18.81
N SER A 12 21.63 -6.64 -17.84
CA SER A 12 21.72 -5.52 -16.89
C SER A 12 21.71 -6.07 -15.47
N LYS A 13 22.58 -5.55 -14.60
CA LYS A 13 22.71 -6.00 -13.21
C LYS A 13 21.76 -5.28 -12.25
N ASN A 14 21.24 -4.14 -12.65
CA ASN A 14 20.33 -3.30 -11.87
C ASN A 14 19.32 -2.57 -12.76
N LEU A 15 18.35 -1.91 -12.13
CA LEU A 15 17.29 -1.20 -12.83
C LEU A 15 17.79 -0.02 -13.69
N GLU A 16 18.82 0.69 -13.27
CA GLU A 16 19.32 1.85 -14.00
C GLU A 16 20.03 1.45 -15.32
N GLU A 17 20.82 0.37 -15.29
CA GLU A 17 21.36 -0.24 -16.51
C GLU A 17 20.25 -0.74 -17.44
N PHE A 18 19.22 -1.37 -16.88
CA PHE A 18 18.08 -1.84 -17.67
C PHE A 18 17.33 -0.69 -18.34
N LYS A 19 17.04 0.39 -17.62
CA LYS A 19 16.41 1.61 -18.17
C LYS A 19 17.25 2.20 -19.30
N LYS A 20 18.58 2.29 -19.12
CA LYS A 20 19.49 2.73 -20.19
C LYS A 20 19.42 1.83 -21.42
N SER A 21 19.37 0.51 -21.22
CA SER A 21 19.24 -0.46 -22.31
C SER A 21 17.90 -0.36 -23.05
N VAL A 22 16.80 -0.03 -22.35
CA VAL A 22 15.50 0.23 -22.99
C VAL A 22 15.55 1.54 -23.77
N ALA A 23 16.14 2.60 -23.20
CA ALA A 23 16.25 3.90 -23.84
C ALA A 23 17.14 3.88 -25.11
N SER A 24 18.20 3.06 -25.12
CA SER A 24 19.10 2.89 -26.26
C SER A 24 18.63 1.87 -27.30
N MET A 25 17.40 1.35 -27.18
CA MET A 25 16.83 0.41 -28.14
C MET A 25 16.82 1.01 -29.56
N PRO A 26 17.24 0.27 -30.60
CA PRO A 26 17.13 0.73 -31.98
C PRO A 26 15.68 1.06 -32.37
N ASP A 27 15.47 2.16 -33.09
CA ASP A 27 14.13 2.69 -33.41
C ASP A 27 13.22 1.67 -34.10
N LYS A 28 13.80 0.78 -34.92
CA LYS A 28 13.05 -0.29 -35.62
C LYS A 28 12.30 -1.25 -34.68
N PHE A 29 12.72 -1.37 -33.41
CA PHE A 29 12.09 -2.26 -32.43
C PHE A 29 11.16 -1.54 -31.45
N LYS A 30 11.26 -0.21 -31.32
CA LYS A 30 10.52 0.58 -30.31
C LYS A 30 9.01 0.42 -30.46
N SER A 31 8.49 0.48 -31.70
CA SER A 31 7.05 0.37 -31.95
C SER A 31 6.46 -0.96 -31.45
N ALA A 32 7.14 -2.07 -31.69
CA ALA A 32 6.69 -3.39 -31.23
C ALA A 32 6.78 -3.51 -29.70
N PHE A 33 7.83 -2.97 -29.10
CA PHE A 33 8.00 -2.93 -27.65
C PHE A 33 6.90 -2.11 -26.96
N ASP A 34 6.58 -0.94 -27.51
CA ASP A 34 5.52 -0.05 -27.02
C ASP A 34 4.13 -0.68 -27.21
N GLU A 35 3.90 -1.39 -28.31
CA GLU A 35 2.65 -2.14 -28.53
C GLU A 35 2.46 -3.23 -27.48
N ILE A 36 3.50 -4.02 -27.18
CA ILE A 36 3.46 -5.03 -26.12
C ILE A 36 3.18 -4.38 -24.75
N SER A 37 3.85 -3.26 -24.46
CA SER A 37 3.64 -2.49 -23.23
C SER A 37 2.19 -2.02 -23.09
N ARG A 38 1.63 -1.38 -24.14
CA ARG A 38 0.23 -0.90 -24.17
C ARG A 38 -0.78 -2.04 -24.08
N ALA A 39 -0.55 -3.14 -24.81
CA ALA A 39 -1.43 -4.31 -24.77
C ALA A 39 -1.46 -4.93 -23.36
N THR A 40 -0.30 -5.02 -22.72
CA THR A 40 -0.19 -5.50 -21.32
C THR A 40 -0.92 -4.55 -20.36
N ALA A 41 -0.72 -3.24 -20.48
CA ALA A 41 -1.37 -2.23 -19.63
C ALA A 41 -2.89 -2.30 -19.73
N THR A 42 -3.39 -2.40 -20.97
CA THR A 42 -4.82 -2.56 -21.27
C THR A 42 -5.37 -3.83 -20.62
N THR A 43 -4.63 -4.94 -20.71
CA THR A 43 -5.05 -6.24 -20.17
C THR A 43 -5.12 -6.23 -18.64
N ILE A 44 -4.07 -5.78 -17.95
CA ILE A 44 -4.00 -5.82 -16.48
C ILE A 44 -4.89 -4.78 -15.78
N CYS A 45 -5.41 -3.80 -16.53
CA CYS A 45 -6.33 -2.77 -16.04
C CYS A 45 -7.73 -2.88 -16.63
N ASN A 46 -8.03 -3.98 -17.35
CA ASN A 46 -9.28 -4.13 -18.07
C ASN A 46 -10.46 -4.26 -17.10
N LEU A 47 -11.36 -3.28 -17.10
CA LEU A 47 -12.57 -3.26 -16.27
C LEU A 47 -13.54 -4.42 -16.56
N ASP A 48 -13.49 -4.99 -17.77
CA ASP A 48 -14.34 -6.11 -18.19
C ASP A 48 -13.78 -7.48 -17.77
N TYR A 49 -12.63 -7.53 -17.09
CA TYR A 49 -12.06 -8.77 -16.56
C TYR A 49 -12.33 -8.88 -15.07
N LEU A 50 -12.40 -10.11 -14.58
CA LEU A 50 -12.45 -10.37 -13.14
C LEU A 50 -11.07 -10.17 -12.54
N HIS A 51 -10.97 -9.32 -11.52
CA HIS A 51 -9.71 -9.14 -10.81
C HIS A 51 -9.69 -9.99 -9.53
N VAL A 52 -8.72 -10.89 -9.47
CA VAL A 52 -8.46 -11.76 -8.32
C VAL A 52 -7.27 -11.20 -7.55
N TRP A 53 -7.44 -10.90 -6.27
CA TRP A 53 -6.41 -10.27 -5.43
C TRP A 53 -5.99 -11.19 -4.30
N GLU A 54 -4.73 -11.59 -4.28
CA GLU A 54 -4.12 -12.31 -3.16
C GLU A 54 -3.37 -11.33 -2.26
N THR A 55 -3.72 -11.35 -0.98
CA THR A 55 -3.33 -10.29 -0.04
C THR A 55 -3.48 -10.76 1.41
N ASP A 56 -2.69 -10.15 2.29
CA ASP A 56 -2.84 -10.29 3.73
C ASP A 56 -3.67 -9.14 4.32
N SER A 57 -3.74 -9.06 5.65
CA SER A 57 -4.48 -7.99 6.35
C SER A 57 -3.58 -6.97 7.03
N ASP A 58 -2.38 -6.73 6.48
CA ASP A 58 -1.51 -5.63 6.89
C ASP A 58 -2.03 -4.27 6.38
N LEU A 59 -1.54 -3.18 6.96
CA LEU A 59 -2.12 -1.85 6.84
C LEU A 59 -2.10 -1.30 5.41
N ASP A 60 -0.97 -1.45 4.72
CA ASP A 60 -0.81 -0.99 3.33
C ASP A 60 -1.68 -1.81 2.36
N ASN A 61 -1.80 -3.13 2.55
CA ASN A 61 -2.69 -4.02 1.81
C ASN A 61 -4.17 -3.64 2.01
N LEU A 62 -4.60 -3.38 3.25
CA LEU A 62 -5.98 -2.95 3.54
C LEU A 62 -6.31 -1.61 2.84
N LEU A 63 -5.36 -0.67 2.83
CA LEU A 63 -5.52 0.63 2.17
C LEU A 63 -5.54 0.50 0.65
N GLN A 64 -4.67 -0.35 0.09
CA GLN A 64 -4.67 -0.66 -1.33
C GLN A 64 -5.99 -1.30 -1.78
N LEU A 65 -6.51 -2.28 -1.03
CA LEU A 65 -7.82 -2.86 -1.29
C LEU A 65 -8.95 -1.85 -1.18
N THR A 66 -8.87 -0.91 -0.23
CA THR A 66 -9.86 0.15 -0.08
C THR A 66 -9.96 0.99 -1.35
N GLN A 67 -8.82 1.30 -1.98
CA GLN A 67 -8.77 1.98 -3.27
C GLN A 67 -9.41 1.14 -4.39
N VAL A 68 -9.10 -0.15 -4.49
CA VAL A 68 -9.67 -1.03 -5.53
C VAL A 68 -11.18 -1.21 -5.36
N ILE A 69 -11.64 -1.49 -4.14
CA ILE A 69 -13.07 -1.65 -3.83
C ILE A 69 -13.82 -0.36 -4.12
N GLY A 70 -13.27 0.80 -3.74
CA GLY A 70 -13.84 2.11 -4.06
C GLY A 70 -14.00 2.32 -5.57
N LYS A 71 -12.99 1.95 -6.37
CA LYS A 71 -13.04 2.04 -7.83
C LYS A 71 -14.08 1.11 -8.45
N ILE A 72 -14.10 -0.17 -8.07
CA ILE A 72 -15.10 -1.14 -8.57
C ILE A 72 -16.52 -0.69 -8.23
N ARG A 73 -16.74 -0.19 -7.01
CA ARG A 73 -18.03 0.37 -6.58
C ARG A 73 -18.42 1.62 -7.37
N ASN A 74 -17.48 2.47 -7.75
CA ASN A 74 -17.79 3.67 -8.54
C ASN A 74 -18.12 3.32 -10.01
N VAL A 75 -17.40 2.37 -10.61
CA VAL A 75 -17.70 1.88 -11.98
C VAL A 75 -19.09 1.22 -12.06
N THR A 76 -19.57 0.68 -10.94
CA THR A 76 -20.86 -0.03 -10.85
C THR A 76 -22.05 0.82 -10.40
N LYS A 77 -21.87 2.12 -10.12
CA LYS A 77 -22.98 3.03 -9.77
C LYS A 77 -23.63 3.63 -11.01
N ALA A 78 -24.97 3.61 -11.06
CA ALA A 78 -25.74 4.31 -12.09
C ALA A 78 -25.78 5.83 -11.84
N ALA A 79 -26.10 6.61 -12.89
CA ALA A 79 -26.15 8.08 -12.86
C ALA A 79 -27.21 8.67 -11.89
N ASP A 80 -28.20 7.87 -11.49
CA ASP A 80 -29.26 8.25 -10.54
C ASP A 80 -28.90 7.92 -9.07
N GLY A 81 -27.68 7.45 -8.81
CA GLY A 81 -27.23 7.06 -7.47
C GLY A 81 -27.78 5.72 -6.99
N SER A 82 -28.62 5.05 -7.78
CA SER A 82 -29.04 3.67 -7.52
C SER A 82 -27.90 2.71 -7.87
N TRP A 83 -27.79 1.61 -7.12
CA TRP A 83 -26.90 0.49 -7.45
C TRP A 83 -27.51 -0.38 -8.55
N ASN A 84 -27.98 0.24 -9.63
CA ASN A 84 -28.44 -0.49 -10.80
C ASN A 84 -27.23 -0.80 -11.69
N VAL A 85 -26.87 -2.08 -11.66
CA VAL A 85 -25.78 -2.75 -12.38
C VAL A 85 -25.54 -2.18 -13.80
N PRO A 86 -24.32 -1.70 -14.08
CA PRO A 86 -23.74 -1.81 -15.40
C PRO A 86 -22.61 -2.86 -15.38
N LYS A 87 -22.69 -3.82 -16.31
CA LYS A 87 -21.70 -4.79 -16.81
C LYS A 87 -20.37 -4.97 -16.02
N ASN A 88 -20.11 -6.21 -15.58
CA ASN A 88 -18.77 -6.80 -15.33
C ASN A 88 -17.91 -6.30 -14.13
N GLY A 89 -18.49 -5.69 -13.09
CA GLY A 89 -17.71 -5.29 -11.89
C GLY A 89 -17.60 -6.37 -10.81
N GLY A 90 -16.85 -7.46 -11.05
CA GLY A 90 -16.59 -8.53 -10.07
C GLY A 90 -15.20 -8.43 -9.42
N MET A 91 -15.06 -8.94 -8.19
CA MET A 91 -13.76 -9.06 -7.51
C MET A 91 -13.72 -10.31 -6.64
N VAL A 92 -12.60 -11.03 -6.67
CA VAL A 92 -12.31 -12.08 -5.70
C VAL A 92 -11.09 -11.66 -4.88
N ILE A 93 -11.19 -11.75 -3.56
CA ILE A 93 -10.08 -11.49 -2.63
C ILE A 93 -9.72 -12.82 -1.97
N ILE A 94 -8.51 -13.31 -2.24
CA ILE A 94 -7.94 -14.50 -1.63
C ILE A 94 -7.12 -14.05 -0.43
N ALA A 95 -7.56 -14.45 0.76
CA ALA A 95 -6.85 -14.18 2.00
C ALA A 95 -5.64 -15.11 2.12
N GLU A 96 -4.44 -14.54 2.19
CA GLU A 96 -3.22 -15.32 2.50
C GLU A 96 -3.37 -16.03 3.84
N ASP A 97 -3.04 -17.32 3.89
CA ASP A 97 -3.04 -18.05 5.15
C ASP A 97 -1.73 -17.81 5.91
N ARG A 98 -1.85 -17.00 6.97
CA ARG A 98 -0.79 -16.73 7.95
C ARG A 98 -1.21 -17.13 9.36
N ALA A 99 -1.95 -18.23 9.51
CA ALA A 99 -2.39 -18.73 10.82
C ALA A 99 -1.24 -18.86 11.84
N LYS A 100 -0.03 -19.22 11.38
CA LYS A 100 1.19 -19.31 12.23
C LYS A 100 1.63 -17.98 12.84
N GLU A 101 1.23 -16.86 12.26
CA GLU A 101 1.50 -15.51 12.78
C GLU A 101 0.36 -14.99 13.67
N GLY A 102 -0.66 -15.81 13.95
CA GLY A 102 -1.81 -15.43 14.78
C GLY A 102 -2.73 -14.39 14.15
N ARG A 103 -2.63 -14.16 12.83
CA ARG A 103 -3.46 -13.20 12.08
C ARG A 103 -4.54 -13.93 11.29
N ASP A 104 -5.81 -13.74 11.65
CA ASP A 104 -6.95 -14.18 10.85
C ASP A 104 -7.22 -13.19 9.70
N ASN A 105 -6.42 -13.31 8.63
CA ASN A 105 -6.53 -12.45 7.46
C ASN A 105 -7.92 -12.53 6.81
N TYR A 106 -8.54 -13.72 6.78
CA TYR A 106 -9.85 -13.90 6.16
C TYR A 106 -10.93 -13.08 6.87
N THR A 107 -11.01 -13.18 8.20
CA THR A 107 -11.99 -12.42 8.99
C THR A 107 -11.72 -10.92 8.87
N ARG A 108 -10.46 -10.50 8.97
CA ARG A 108 -10.08 -9.09 8.85
C ARG A 108 -10.41 -8.49 7.47
N LEU A 109 -10.21 -9.24 6.39
CA LEU A 109 -10.58 -8.82 5.05
C LEU A 109 -12.10 -8.77 4.87
N CYS A 110 -12.85 -9.72 5.44
CA CYS A 110 -14.31 -9.65 5.47
C CYS A 110 -14.81 -8.40 6.22
N GLU A 111 -14.18 -8.03 7.34
CA GLU A 111 -14.51 -6.81 8.07
C GLU A 111 -14.25 -5.54 7.25
N LEU A 112 -13.16 -5.50 6.48
CA LEU A 112 -12.89 -4.38 5.58
C LEU A 112 -13.98 -4.26 4.51
N VAL A 113 -14.30 -5.35 3.82
CA VAL A 113 -15.31 -5.34 2.75
C VAL A 113 -16.69 -5.00 3.33
N LYS A 114 -17.05 -5.54 4.49
CA LYS A 114 -18.26 -5.16 5.23
C LYS A 114 -18.29 -3.67 5.54
N HIS A 115 -17.20 -3.12 6.08
CA HIS A 115 -17.09 -1.70 6.40
C HIS A 115 -17.30 -0.84 5.16
N LEU A 116 -16.61 -1.13 4.06
CA LEU A 116 -16.66 -0.33 2.84
C LEU A 116 -17.97 -0.47 2.09
N THR A 117 -18.56 -1.67 2.02
CA THR A 117 -19.81 -1.91 1.27
C THR A 117 -21.07 -1.59 2.08
N GLY A 118 -21.00 -1.64 3.41
CA GLY A 118 -22.16 -1.59 4.30
C GLY A 118 -23.00 -2.87 4.31
N GLY A 119 -22.60 -3.90 3.55
CA GLY A 119 -23.30 -5.19 3.52
C GLY A 119 -22.77 -6.16 4.58
N GLU A 120 -23.65 -6.91 5.22
CA GLU A 120 -23.29 -7.92 6.24
C GLU A 120 -22.50 -9.11 5.66
N GLY A 121 -22.60 -9.34 4.35
CA GLY A 121 -21.98 -10.46 3.67
C GLY A 121 -22.77 -11.77 3.85
N LYS A 122 -22.67 -12.66 2.86
CA LYS A 122 -23.30 -13.99 2.90
C LYS A 122 -22.20 -15.05 2.91
N LYS A 123 -22.18 -15.88 3.96
CA LYS A 123 -21.24 -16.99 4.10
C LYS A 123 -21.62 -18.14 3.17
N HIS A 124 -20.64 -18.70 2.50
CA HIS A 124 -20.76 -19.83 1.57
C HIS A 124 -19.61 -20.81 1.81
N LEU A 125 -19.72 -22.02 1.24
CA LEU A 125 -18.67 -23.06 1.30
C LEU A 125 -18.22 -23.29 2.77
N ASP A 126 -19.17 -23.60 3.65
CA ASP A 126 -18.92 -23.85 5.08
C ASP A 126 -18.22 -22.68 5.80
N GLY A 127 -18.51 -21.45 5.38
CA GLY A 127 -17.94 -20.23 5.98
C GLY A 127 -16.50 -19.93 5.56
N THR A 128 -16.00 -20.59 4.51
CA THR A 128 -14.66 -20.33 3.95
C THR A 128 -14.68 -19.34 2.78
N ALA A 129 -15.87 -18.94 2.33
CA ALA A 129 -16.08 -17.82 1.41
C ALA A 129 -17.20 -16.90 1.94
N CYS A 130 -17.05 -15.59 1.77
CA CYS A 130 -18.05 -14.59 2.16
C CYS A 130 -18.30 -13.60 1.01
N ALA A 131 -19.54 -13.51 0.54
CA ALA A 131 -19.93 -12.70 -0.60
C ALA A 131 -20.63 -11.40 -0.16
N PHE A 132 -20.14 -10.26 -0.66
CA PHE A 132 -20.66 -8.91 -0.44
C PHE A 132 -21.14 -8.33 -1.78
N GLY A 133 -22.17 -8.95 -2.36
CA GLY A 133 -22.51 -8.72 -3.77
C GLY A 133 -21.49 -9.41 -4.68
N THR A 134 -20.99 -8.73 -5.71
CA THR A 134 -20.00 -9.26 -6.66
C THR A 134 -18.56 -9.25 -6.14
N ILE A 135 -18.33 -8.77 -4.91
CA ILE A 135 -17.04 -8.83 -4.21
C ILE A 135 -17.08 -10.01 -3.25
N VAL A 136 -16.19 -10.99 -3.43
CA VAL A 136 -16.16 -12.21 -2.60
C VAL A 136 -14.79 -12.38 -1.97
N VAL A 137 -14.75 -12.55 -0.65
CA VAL A 137 -13.55 -12.89 0.12
C VAL A 137 -13.51 -14.39 0.34
N VAL A 138 -12.39 -15.05 0.09
CA VAL A 138 -12.21 -16.50 0.22
C VAL A 138 -10.93 -16.84 0.96
N LYS A 139 -10.97 -17.87 1.82
CA LYS A 139 -9.78 -18.40 2.49
C LYS A 139 -8.82 -19.01 1.47
N GLY A 140 -7.58 -18.53 1.44
CA GLY A 140 -6.49 -19.13 0.67
C GLY A 140 -5.91 -20.37 1.33
N PHE A 141 -4.65 -20.67 0.99
CA PHE A 141 -3.82 -21.72 1.58
C PHE A 141 -2.34 -21.34 1.47
N ASN A 142 -1.47 -22.04 2.19
CA ASN A 142 -0.02 -21.91 2.08
C ASN A 142 0.58 -23.26 1.66
N THR A 143 1.81 -23.32 1.17
CA THR A 143 2.46 -24.59 0.76
C THR A 143 2.88 -25.47 1.93
N ALA A 144 2.89 -24.93 3.15
CA ALA A 144 3.02 -25.73 4.36
C ALA A 144 1.76 -26.58 4.64
N SER A 145 0.68 -26.34 3.91
CA SER A 145 -0.54 -27.12 3.96
C SER A 145 -0.33 -28.50 3.34
N THR A 146 -1.10 -29.48 3.81
CA THR A 146 -1.11 -30.82 3.20
C THR A 146 -1.65 -30.76 1.77
N GLU A 147 -1.30 -31.72 0.92
CA GLU A 147 -1.82 -31.82 -0.45
C GLU A 147 -3.37 -31.77 -0.48
N LYS A 148 -4.02 -32.48 0.45
CA LYS A 148 -5.49 -32.48 0.60
C LYS A 148 -6.06 -31.09 0.89
N GLU A 149 -5.35 -30.29 1.69
CA GLU A 149 -5.77 -28.95 2.06
C GLU A 149 -5.56 -27.96 0.89
N ALA A 150 -4.44 -28.07 0.18
CA ALA A 150 -4.19 -27.32 -1.05
C ALA A 150 -5.27 -27.61 -2.10
N ASP A 151 -5.60 -28.89 -2.33
CA ASP A 151 -6.67 -29.32 -3.24
C ASP A 151 -8.04 -28.76 -2.83
N SER A 152 -8.36 -28.80 -1.54
CA SER A 152 -9.60 -28.24 -1.01
C SER A 152 -9.69 -26.74 -1.25
N ALA A 153 -8.58 -26.02 -1.01
CA ALA A 153 -8.50 -24.59 -1.24
C ALA A 153 -8.60 -24.23 -2.73
N VAL A 154 -7.93 -24.96 -3.62
CA VAL A 154 -8.05 -24.77 -5.08
C VAL A 154 -9.50 -24.97 -5.52
N ARG A 155 -10.17 -26.05 -5.09
CA ARG A 155 -11.60 -26.27 -5.42
C ARG A 155 -12.48 -25.13 -4.95
N ARG A 156 -12.24 -24.63 -3.72
CA ARG A 156 -12.98 -23.50 -3.15
C ARG A 156 -12.75 -22.20 -3.94
N ILE A 157 -11.50 -21.89 -4.27
CA ILE A 157 -11.15 -20.68 -5.04
C ILE A 157 -11.76 -20.76 -6.44
N THR A 158 -11.63 -21.91 -7.12
CA THR A 158 -12.22 -22.14 -8.45
C THR A 158 -13.74 -21.93 -8.43
N LYS A 159 -14.46 -22.58 -7.50
CA LYS A 159 -15.91 -22.39 -7.35
C LYS A 159 -16.30 -20.94 -7.07
N THR A 160 -15.47 -20.23 -6.29
CA THR A 160 -15.71 -18.81 -5.98
C THR A 160 -15.59 -17.95 -7.23
N ILE A 161 -14.54 -18.15 -8.03
CA ILE A 161 -14.33 -17.44 -9.30
C ILE A 161 -15.47 -17.70 -10.27
N GLU A 162 -15.86 -18.97 -10.47
CA GLU A 162 -16.98 -19.36 -11.33
C GLU A 162 -18.28 -18.67 -10.91
N ARG A 163 -18.54 -18.65 -9.59
CA ARG A 163 -19.74 -18.01 -9.07
C ARG A 163 -19.73 -16.49 -9.27
N VAL A 164 -18.58 -15.83 -9.14
CA VAL A 164 -18.47 -14.39 -9.43
C VAL A 164 -18.68 -14.11 -10.91
N PHE A 165 -18.16 -14.95 -11.82
CA PHE A 165 -18.45 -14.82 -13.25
C PHE A 165 -19.96 -14.83 -13.54
N GLU A 166 -20.71 -15.74 -12.90
CA GLU A 166 -22.16 -15.80 -13.01
C GLU A 166 -22.85 -14.57 -12.39
N MET A 167 -22.48 -14.22 -11.16
CA MET A 167 -23.12 -13.13 -10.40
C MET A 167 -22.95 -11.76 -11.08
N ALA A 168 -21.77 -11.51 -11.64
CA ALA A 168 -21.46 -10.28 -12.37
C ALA A 168 -21.80 -10.34 -13.86
N LYS A 169 -22.42 -11.46 -14.31
CA LYS A 169 -22.92 -11.67 -15.68
C LYS A 169 -21.86 -11.51 -16.77
N TYR A 170 -20.65 -12.02 -16.52
CA TYR A 170 -19.61 -12.07 -17.56
C TYR A 170 -20.07 -13.00 -18.69
N SER A 171 -20.06 -12.49 -19.92
CA SER A 171 -20.32 -13.31 -21.11
C SER A 171 -19.24 -14.37 -21.28
N ASP A 172 -19.52 -15.49 -21.94
CA ASP A 172 -18.51 -16.55 -22.13
C ASP A 172 -17.26 -16.06 -22.88
N LYS A 173 -17.42 -15.06 -23.77
CA LYS A 173 -16.32 -14.41 -24.48
C LYS A 173 -15.48 -13.47 -23.57
N SER A 174 -16.06 -13.01 -22.46
CA SER A 174 -15.43 -12.09 -21.50
C SER A 174 -15.12 -12.74 -20.15
N ARG A 175 -15.25 -14.07 -20.02
CA ARG A 175 -14.80 -14.83 -18.83
C ARG A 175 -13.28 -14.88 -18.77
N LYS A 176 -12.70 -13.73 -18.49
CA LYS A 176 -11.27 -13.52 -18.35
C LYS A 176 -10.96 -12.96 -16.98
N LEU A 177 -9.81 -13.32 -16.44
CA LEU A 177 -9.36 -12.85 -15.14
C LEU A 177 -7.91 -12.36 -15.18
N VAL A 178 -7.65 -11.35 -14.34
CA VAL A 178 -6.30 -10.89 -14.01
C VAL A 178 -6.02 -11.31 -12.56
N TRP A 179 -4.94 -12.05 -12.36
CA TRP A 179 -4.55 -12.51 -11.03
C TRP A 179 -3.45 -11.61 -10.45
N HIS A 180 -3.79 -10.85 -9.42
CA HIS A 180 -2.88 -10.01 -8.66
C HIS A 180 -2.32 -10.77 -7.47
N HIS A 181 -1.15 -11.36 -7.68
CA HIS A 181 -0.48 -12.24 -6.74
C HIS A 181 0.50 -11.49 -5.83
N SER A 182 0.73 -12.01 -4.63
CA SER A 182 1.79 -11.53 -3.74
C SER A 182 3.15 -12.12 -4.13
N ALA A 183 4.14 -11.98 -3.25
CA ALA A 183 5.52 -12.38 -3.55
C ALA A 183 5.68 -13.90 -3.64
N PHE A 184 4.78 -14.69 -3.03
CA PHE A 184 4.97 -16.12 -2.78
C PHE A 184 4.30 -17.02 -3.84
N LEU A 185 5.07 -17.36 -4.88
CA LEU A 185 4.59 -18.03 -6.09
C LEU A 185 3.94 -19.41 -5.93
N PRO A 186 4.38 -20.31 -5.02
CA PRO A 186 3.98 -21.70 -5.19
C PRO A 186 2.49 -21.97 -4.91
N SER A 187 1.75 -21.10 -4.19
CA SER A 187 0.28 -21.21 -4.10
C SER A 187 -0.39 -20.97 -5.48
N LEU A 188 0.04 -19.93 -6.21
CA LEU A 188 -0.42 -19.65 -7.57
C LEU A 188 -0.04 -20.77 -8.54
N LEU A 189 1.20 -21.26 -8.48
CA LEU A 189 1.66 -22.35 -9.36
C LEU A 189 0.86 -23.63 -9.12
N THR A 190 0.59 -23.96 -7.84
CA THR A 190 -0.27 -25.08 -7.46
C THR A 190 -1.66 -24.89 -8.04
N PHE A 191 -2.27 -23.71 -7.88
CA PHE A 191 -3.59 -23.41 -8.44
C PHE A 191 -3.63 -23.60 -9.96
N ILE A 192 -2.69 -23.04 -10.72
CA ILE A 192 -2.65 -23.19 -12.18
C ILE A 192 -2.50 -24.67 -12.58
N ASN A 193 -1.66 -25.41 -11.85
CA ASN A 193 -1.40 -26.82 -12.14
C ASN A 193 -2.63 -27.70 -11.91
N THR A 194 -3.34 -27.51 -10.80
CA THR A 194 -4.40 -28.42 -10.34
C THR A 194 -5.82 -27.97 -10.71
N THR A 195 -6.00 -26.72 -11.15
CA THR A 195 -7.31 -26.24 -11.60
C THR A 195 -7.77 -26.86 -12.93
N THR A 196 -8.97 -26.53 -13.38
CA THR A 196 -9.56 -27.07 -14.62
C THR A 196 -8.97 -26.40 -15.88
N PRO A 197 -8.99 -27.06 -17.05
CA PRO A 197 -8.60 -26.42 -18.31
C PRO A 197 -9.38 -25.14 -18.60
N THR A 198 -10.68 -25.11 -18.30
CA THR A 198 -11.55 -23.93 -18.47
C THR A 198 -11.14 -22.78 -17.57
N MET A 199 -10.74 -23.06 -16.32
CA MET A 199 -10.23 -22.02 -15.42
C MET A 199 -8.88 -21.51 -15.90
N ARG A 200 -7.97 -22.39 -16.35
CA ARG A 200 -6.69 -21.99 -16.95
C ARG A 200 -6.87 -21.09 -18.17
N SER A 201 -7.82 -21.40 -19.05
CA SER A 201 -8.09 -20.57 -20.24
C SER A 201 -8.74 -19.23 -19.92
N SER A 202 -9.24 -19.05 -18.69
CA SER A 202 -9.77 -17.78 -18.21
C SER A 202 -8.66 -16.78 -17.81
N PHE A 203 -7.42 -17.20 -17.57
CA PHE A 203 -6.35 -16.24 -17.30
C PHE A 203 -6.10 -15.34 -18.50
N ALA A 204 -5.98 -14.03 -18.23
CA ALA A 204 -5.57 -13.03 -19.20
C ALA A 204 -4.20 -12.44 -18.87
N ALA A 205 -3.87 -12.29 -17.58
CA ALA A 205 -2.56 -11.83 -17.11
C ALA A 205 -2.36 -12.17 -15.63
N ILE A 206 -1.10 -12.14 -15.20
CA ILE A 206 -0.69 -12.26 -13.80
C ILE A 206 0.13 -11.02 -13.43
N THR A 207 -0.04 -10.48 -12.23
CA THR A 207 0.89 -9.50 -11.66
C THR A 207 1.47 -10.03 -10.37
N ILE A 208 2.77 -9.87 -10.13
CA ILE A 208 3.47 -10.40 -8.97
C ILE A 208 4.09 -9.24 -8.22
N THR A 209 3.66 -9.07 -6.97
CA THR A 209 4.09 -7.94 -6.14
C THR A 209 5.22 -8.33 -5.22
N ASP A 210 6.26 -7.49 -5.19
CA ASP A 210 7.34 -7.58 -4.22
C ASP A 210 8.06 -8.94 -4.20
N ALA A 211 8.15 -9.65 -5.33
CA ALA A 211 8.95 -10.88 -5.42
C ALA A 211 10.43 -10.60 -5.70
N LEU A 212 10.72 -9.53 -6.44
CA LEU A 212 12.06 -9.15 -6.87
C LEU A 212 12.34 -7.69 -6.49
N SER A 213 13.52 -7.46 -5.93
CA SER A 213 14.11 -6.13 -5.80
C SER A 213 14.93 -5.85 -7.05
N THR A 214 14.82 -4.65 -7.59
CA THR A 214 15.53 -4.24 -8.81
C THR A 214 16.48 -3.04 -8.60
N THR A 215 16.40 -2.36 -7.47
CA THR A 215 17.10 -1.09 -7.21
C THR A 215 18.59 -1.24 -6.92
N THR A 216 18.99 -2.16 -6.05
CA THR A 216 20.41 -2.40 -5.72
C THR A 216 20.96 -3.67 -6.37
N GLY A 217 20.29 -4.17 -7.40
CA GLY A 217 20.56 -5.45 -8.04
C GLY A 217 19.31 -6.31 -8.16
N ILE A 218 19.28 -7.24 -9.12
CA ILE A 218 18.16 -8.16 -9.34
C ILE A 218 18.26 -9.33 -8.36
N LYS A 219 17.51 -9.26 -7.26
CA LYS A 219 17.52 -10.29 -6.21
C LYS A 219 16.15 -10.47 -5.60
N PRO A 220 15.85 -11.62 -4.98
CA PRO A 220 14.62 -11.77 -4.22
C PRO A 220 14.52 -10.73 -3.10
N THR A 221 13.33 -10.15 -2.92
CA THR A 221 13.00 -9.35 -1.73
C THR A 221 12.96 -10.26 -0.49
N PRO A 222 12.86 -9.73 0.74
CA PRO A 222 12.65 -10.56 1.92
C PRO A 222 11.47 -11.54 1.78
N ALA A 223 10.34 -11.09 1.22
CA ALA A 223 9.19 -11.95 0.96
C ALA A 223 9.43 -12.93 -0.21
N GLY A 224 10.12 -12.46 -1.26
CA GLY A 224 10.44 -13.25 -2.44
C GLY A 224 11.47 -14.36 -2.21
N LYS A 225 12.25 -14.33 -1.13
CA LYS A 225 13.21 -15.38 -0.75
C LYS A 225 12.58 -16.76 -0.53
N ALA A 226 11.27 -16.79 -0.28
CA ALA A 226 10.53 -18.04 -0.14
C ALA A 226 10.35 -18.78 -1.48
N ASN A 227 10.61 -18.13 -2.62
CA ASN A 227 10.55 -18.75 -3.94
C ASN A 227 11.88 -19.42 -4.29
N SER A 228 11.79 -20.57 -4.94
CA SER A 228 12.92 -21.25 -5.57
C SER A 228 13.09 -20.82 -7.04
N LEU A 229 14.25 -21.14 -7.62
CA LEU A 229 14.47 -20.98 -9.06
C LEU A 229 13.45 -21.77 -9.90
N VAL A 230 13.08 -22.96 -9.42
CA VAL A 230 12.13 -23.85 -10.10
C VAL A 230 10.74 -23.21 -10.14
N ASP A 231 10.34 -22.49 -9.10
CA ASP A 231 9.05 -21.78 -9.08
C ASP A 231 9.00 -20.71 -10.17
N LEU A 232 10.09 -19.97 -10.34
CA LEU A 232 10.19 -18.90 -11.33
C LEU A 232 10.25 -19.44 -12.77
N GLN A 233 10.96 -20.55 -13.00
CA GLN A 233 10.96 -21.25 -14.29
C GLN A 233 9.56 -21.78 -14.63
N ARG A 234 8.89 -22.41 -13.66
CA ARG A 234 7.53 -22.93 -13.84
C ARG A 234 6.51 -21.82 -14.12
N LEU A 235 6.67 -20.65 -13.49
CA LEU A 235 5.88 -19.47 -13.84
C LEU A 235 6.07 -19.08 -15.31
N GLU A 236 7.31 -19.01 -15.79
CA GLU A 236 7.60 -18.67 -17.20
C GLU A 236 6.98 -19.70 -18.16
N GLU A 237 7.14 -20.99 -17.87
CA GLU A 237 6.54 -22.09 -18.62
C GLU A 237 5.01 -21.97 -18.69
N TYR A 238 4.36 -21.70 -17.55
CA TYR A 238 2.91 -21.55 -17.51
C TYR A 238 2.44 -20.32 -18.27
N CYS A 239 3.05 -19.17 -18.07
CA CYS A 239 2.68 -17.95 -18.79
C CYS A 239 2.88 -18.10 -20.30
N THR A 240 3.97 -18.76 -20.73
CA THR A 240 4.23 -19.05 -22.15
C THR A 240 3.17 -19.99 -22.72
N ARG A 241 2.87 -21.10 -22.03
CA ARG A 241 1.87 -22.09 -22.47
C ARG A 241 0.46 -21.51 -22.53
N LEU A 242 0.11 -20.61 -21.62
CA LEU A 242 -1.18 -19.93 -21.59
C LEU A 242 -1.22 -18.68 -22.49
N ALA A 243 -0.09 -18.28 -23.06
CA ALA A 243 0.09 -17.06 -23.85
C ALA A 243 -0.38 -15.79 -23.11
N ILE A 244 -0.02 -15.66 -21.83
CA ILE A 244 -0.36 -14.51 -20.98
C ILE A 244 0.90 -13.81 -20.45
N PRO A 245 0.86 -12.49 -20.22
CA PRO A 245 1.96 -11.79 -19.58
C PRO A 245 1.96 -12.00 -18.06
N ALA A 246 3.16 -12.02 -17.48
CA ALA A 246 3.38 -11.87 -16.04
C ALA A 246 4.14 -10.57 -15.74
N VAL A 247 3.53 -9.68 -14.95
CA VAL A 247 4.06 -8.36 -14.64
C VAL A 247 4.63 -8.34 -13.22
N PHE A 248 5.92 -8.10 -13.09
CA PHE A 248 6.55 -7.84 -11.81
C PHE A 248 6.32 -6.37 -11.42
N VAL A 249 5.83 -6.17 -10.21
CA VAL A 249 5.61 -4.84 -9.60
C VAL A 249 6.30 -4.80 -8.25
N ASP A 250 7.14 -3.80 -8.05
CA ASP A 250 7.76 -3.52 -6.76
C ASP A 250 7.70 -2.02 -6.47
N ALA A 251 7.67 -1.66 -5.19
CA ALA A 251 7.54 -0.26 -4.78
C ALA A 251 8.74 0.56 -5.28
N ALA A 252 9.94 -0.01 -5.16
CA ALA A 252 11.18 0.66 -5.47
C ALA A 252 11.36 0.93 -6.98
N SER A 253 11.00 -0.03 -7.85
CA SER A 253 11.03 0.20 -9.32
C SER A 253 10.08 1.28 -9.78
N GLN A 254 8.99 1.49 -9.04
CA GLN A 254 7.99 2.52 -9.29
C GLN A 254 8.28 3.87 -8.63
N LEU A 255 9.46 4.04 -8.00
CA LEU A 255 9.86 5.24 -7.25
C LEU A 255 8.99 5.50 -6.00
N ILE A 256 8.37 4.46 -5.44
CA ILE A 256 7.73 4.48 -4.13
C ILE A 256 8.81 4.17 -3.09
N SER A 257 9.54 5.21 -2.69
CA SER A 257 10.79 5.10 -1.92
C SER A 257 10.66 5.32 -0.42
N TYR A 258 9.51 5.80 0.08
CA TYR A 258 9.31 6.07 1.50
C TYR A 258 8.62 4.88 2.17
N ASP A 259 9.06 4.54 3.38
CA ASP A 259 8.51 3.38 4.10
C ASP A 259 7.20 3.68 4.86
N TYR A 260 6.85 4.95 5.00
CA TYR A 260 5.78 5.40 5.89
C TYR A 260 4.55 5.84 5.11
N LEU A 261 3.39 5.27 5.46
CA LEU A 261 2.10 5.59 4.84
C LEU A 261 1.71 7.07 4.98
N ALA A 262 2.15 7.73 6.06
CA ALA A 262 1.92 9.15 6.30
C ALA A 262 2.53 10.05 5.20
N THR A 263 3.59 9.60 4.51
CA THR A 263 4.15 10.32 3.35
C THR A 263 3.19 10.33 2.16
N TYR A 264 2.41 9.25 2.01
CA TYR A 264 1.53 9.04 0.86
C TYR A 264 0.08 9.44 1.12
N MET A 265 -0.27 9.80 2.35
CA MET A 265 -1.63 10.10 2.76
C MET A 265 -1.65 11.33 3.67
N TYR A 266 -2.21 12.43 3.18
CA TYR A 266 -2.39 13.64 3.99
C TYR A 266 -3.25 13.34 5.22
N PHE A 267 -2.81 13.81 6.39
CA PHE A 267 -3.50 13.58 7.66
C PHE A 267 -3.83 12.10 7.91
N HIS A 268 -2.91 11.20 7.54
CA HIS A 268 -3.06 9.75 7.67
C HIS A 268 -3.61 9.33 9.04
N ALA A 269 -3.01 9.85 10.12
CA ALA A 269 -3.42 9.55 11.49
C ALA A 269 -4.90 9.86 11.78
N TYR A 270 -5.45 10.91 11.17
CA TYR A 270 -6.85 11.27 11.34
C TYR A 270 -7.76 10.40 10.48
N TYR A 271 -7.44 10.30 9.19
CA TYR A 271 -8.33 9.72 8.20
C TYR A 271 -8.30 8.19 8.16
N LEU A 272 -7.33 7.54 8.81
CA LEU A 272 -7.29 6.07 8.84
C LEU A 272 -8.57 5.45 9.39
N HIS A 273 -9.21 6.09 10.37
CA HIS A 273 -10.50 5.67 10.93
C HIS A 273 -11.69 5.83 9.98
N THR A 274 -11.51 6.54 8.87
CA THR A 274 -12.49 6.60 7.77
C THR A 274 -12.32 5.37 6.87
N PHE A 275 -11.07 5.06 6.51
CA PHE A 275 -10.75 3.92 5.65
C PHE A 275 -11.05 2.56 6.32
N LEU A 276 -10.75 2.44 7.61
CA LEU A 276 -10.78 1.17 8.34
C LEU A 276 -11.73 1.23 9.54
N PRO A 277 -12.47 0.13 9.82
CA PRO A 277 -13.22 0.02 11.07
C PRO A 277 -12.26 -0.14 12.28
N PRO A 278 -12.72 0.16 13.51
CA PRO A 278 -11.88 0.08 14.71
C PRO A 278 -11.21 -1.28 14.95
N SER A 279 -11.88 -2.38 14.60
CA SER A 279 -11.34 -3.75 14.71
C SER A 279 -10.08 -3.95 13.86
N LEU A 280 -9.95 -3.22 12.75
CA LEU A 280 -8.78 -3.27 11.88
C LEU A 280 -7.73 -2.22 12.24
N SER A 281 -8.13 -0.99 12.57
CA SER A 281 -7.18 0.08 12.89
C SER A 281 -6.52 -0.09 14.26
N ARG A 282 -7.26 -0.60 15.26
CA ARG A 282 -6.78 -0.68 16.65
C ARG A 282 -5.53 -1.54 16.83
N PRO A 283 -5.41 -2.74 16.21
CA PRO A 283 -4.16 -3.51 16.27
C PRO A 283 -2.91 -2.75 15.78
N HIS A 284 -3.04 -1.92 14.73
CA HIS A 284 -1.93 -1.11 14.22
C HIS A 284 -1.58 0.06 15.14
N LEU A 285 -2.59 0.65 15.80
CA LEU A 285 -2.39 1.64 16.85
C LEU A 285 -1.64 1.04 18.05
N HIS A 286 -2.10 -0.12 18.51
CA HIS A 286 -1.48 -0.87 19.60
C HIS A 286 -0.03 -1.22 19.30
N ALA A 287 0.26 -1.69 18.08
CA ALA A 287 1.61 -1.97 17.63
C ALA A 287 2.50 -0.72 17.63
N ALA A 288 2.00 0.43 17.16
CA ALA A 288 2.74 1.68 17.18
C ALA A 288 3.05 2.18 18.61
N GLN A 289 2.07 2.09 19.51
CA GLN A 289 2.23 2.46 20.92
C GLN A 289 3.30 1.60 21.60
N ASP A 290 3.21 0.28 21.41
CA ASP A 290 4.16 -0.68 21.97
C ASP A 290 5.60 -0.46 21.44
N GLN A 291 5.74 -0.23 20.13
CA GLN A 291 7.04 0.06 19.51
C GLN A 291 7.63 1.40 19.97
N LEU A 292 6.83 2.46 20.03
CA LEU A 292 7.27 3.78 20.46
C LEU A 292 7.76 3.77 21.92
N LEU A 293 7.02 3.13 22.83
CA LEU A 293 7.47 2.97 24.21
C LEU A 293 8.71 2.10 24.32
N THR A 294 8.75 0.99 23.58
CA THR A 294 9.91 0.12 23.57
C THR A 294 11.16 0.89 23.16
N TRP A 295 11.08 1.73 22.12
CA TRP A 295 12.17 2.61 21.70
C TRP A 295 12.56 3.61 22.80
N ALA A 296 11.60 4.30 23.41
CA ALA A 296 11.86 5.30 24.44
C ALA A 296 12.59 4.70 25.65
N PHE A 297 12.11 3.55 26.14
CA PHE A 297 12.72 2.86 27.28
C PHE A 297 14.02 2.12 26.92
N ARG A 298 14.23 1.72 25.67
CA ARG A 298 15.54 1.24 25.17
C ARG A 298 16.59 2.34 25.27
N LEU A 299 16.26 3.55 24.83
CA LEU A 299 17.17 4.70 24.90
C LEU A 299 17.47 5.06 26.36
N ARG A 300 16.44 5.07 27.22
CA ARG A 300 16.60 5.26 28.66
C ARG A 300 17.48 4.18 29.28
N GLY A 301 17.21 2.91 29.00
CA GLY A 301 17.96 1.76 29.49
C GLY A 301 19.44 1.84 29.12
N ALA A 302 19.75 2.21 27.87
CA ALA A 302 21.14 2.44 27.44
C ALA A 302 21.83 3.54 28.24
N SER A 303 21.12 4.65 28.52
CA SER A 303 21.66 5.79 29.29
C SER A 303 21.93 5.48 30.77
N GLU A 304 21.26 4.47 31.33
CA GLU A 304 21.39 4.07 32.74
C GLU A 304 22.06 2.70 32.93
N SER A 305 22.49 2.06 31.84
CA SER A 305 22.96 0.67 31.84
C SER A 305 21.98 -0.33 32.45
N LYS A 306 20.66 -0.11 32.25
CA LYS A 306 19.58 -1.02 32.65
C LYS A 306 19.04 -1.76 31.43
N TYR A 307 18.99 -3.08 31.52
CA TYR A 307 18.66 -3.98 30.41
C TYR A 307 17.73 -5.11 30.89
N GLY A 308 17.12 -5.82 29.95
CA GLY A 308 16.27 -6.97 30.25
C GLY A 308 15.17 -6.64 31.26
N ALA A 309 15.06 -7.46 32.31
CA ALA A 309 14.02 -7.32 33.34
C ALA A 309 14.06 -5.98 34.09
N ASP A 310 15.23 -5.35 34.25
CA ASP A 310 15.31 -4.06 34.96
C ASP A 310 14.77 -2.91 34.13
N ALA A 311 14.90 -2.96 32.80
CA ALA A 311 14.24 -2.02 31.91
C ALA A 311 12.71 -2.22 31.92
N VAL A 312 12.25 -3.49 31.93
CA VAL A 312 10.81 -3.81 32.02
C VAL A 312 10.20 -3.29 33.33
N LYS A 313 10.90 -3.39 34.47
CA LYS A 313 10.44 -2.80 35.74
C LYS A 313 10.21 -1.28 35.61
N LEU A 314 11.10 -0.57 34.92
CA LEU A 314 10.92 0.87 34.67
C LEU A 314 9.69 1.15 33.80
N VAL A 315 9.47 0.35 32.75
CA VAL A 315 8.28 0.48 31.90
C VAL A 315 7.02 0.29 32.73
N GLN A 316 6.94 -0.77 33.53
CA GLN A 316 5.78 -1.10 34.34
C GLN A 316 5.47 -0.05 35.42
N GLN A 317 6.48 0.66 35.92
CA GLN A 317 6.28 1.77 36.86
C GLN A 317 5.58 3.00 36.22
N HIS A 318 5.68 3.13 34.90
CA HIS A 318 5.19 4.30 34.15
C HIS A 318 4.02 3.96 33.21
N LEU A 319 3.53 2.72 33.27
CA LEU A 319 2.35 2.27 32.55
C LEU A 319 1.27 1.85 33.52
N LYS A 320 0.02 2.24 33.23
CA LYS A 320 -1.13 1.73 34.00
C LYS A 320 -1.52 0.36 33.48
N PRO A 321 -1.55 -0.69 34.31
CA PRO A 321 -1.88 -2.04 33.86
C PRO A 321 -3.27 -2.15 33.19
N GLN A 322 -4.25 -1.36 33.63
CA GLN A 322 -5.63 -1.42 33.15
C GLN A 322 -5.75 -1.07 31.66
N THR A 323 -4.98 -0.10 31.20
CA THR A 323 -4.99 0.42 29.82
C THR A 323 -3.91 -0.23 28.96
N ALA A 324 -2.73 -0.48 29.53
CA ALA A 324 -1.58 -1.03 28.80
C ALA A 324 -1.73 -2.50 28.43
N ARG A 325 -2.47 -3.29 29.22
CA ARG A 325 -2.58 -4.75 29.04
C ARG A 325 -3.06 -5.18 27.65
N ALA A 326 -3.85 -4.35 26.96
CA ALA A 326 -4.39 -4.67 25.65
C ALA A 326 -3.36 -4.58 24.50
N TRP A 327 -2.25 -3.87 24.71
CA TRP A 327 -1.29 -3.53 23.65
C TRP A 327 0.17 -3.73 24.01
N ALA A 328 0.56 -3.58 25.28
CA ALA A 328 1.93 -3.72 25.74
C ALA A 328 2.38 -5.18 25.61
N ARG A 329 3.27 -5.46 24.65
CA ARG A 329 3.85 -6.78 24.42
C ARG A 329 5.37 -6.68 24.39
N MET A 330 5.91 -5.93 23.44
CA MET A 330 7.34 -5.69 23.30
C MET A 330 7.89 -4.87 24.45
N CYS A 331 7.19 -3.82 24.89
CA CYS A 331 7.68 -2.93 25.94
C CYS A 331 7.71 -3.60 27.34
N VAL A 332 7.06 -4.76 27.49
CA VAL A 332 7.07 -5.57 28.72
C VAL A 332 7.82 -6.90 28.56
N ASP A 333 8.44 -7.12 27.40
CA ASP A 333 9.29 -8.29 27.15
C ASP A 333 10.76 -7.96 27.39
N ALA A 334 11.40 -8.69 28.31
CA ALA A 334 12.82 -8.50 28.63
C ALA A 334 13.73 -8.69 27.41
N ALA A 335 13.39 -9.57 26.45
CA ALA A 335 14.17 -9.78 25.23
C ALA A 335 14.15 -8.55 24.30
N SER A 336 13.18 -7.65 24.47
CA SER A 336 13.17 -6.37 23.76
C SER A 336 14.24 -5.41 24.29
N PHE A 337 14.79 -5.62 25.48
CA PHE A 337 15.75 -4.71 26.14
C PHE A 337 17.17 -5.30 26.24
N GLU A 338 17.57 -6.14 25.29
CA GLU A 338 18.97 -6.54 25.15
C GLU A 338 19.88 -5.32 24.97
N ARG A 339 21.11 -5.41 25.50
CA ARG A 339 22.09 -4.31 25.48
C ARG A 339 22.32 -3.74 24.08
N GLN A 340 22.40 -4.59 23.06
CA GLN A 340 22.62 -4.16 21.67
C GLN A 340 21.40 -3.39 21.13
N LYS A 341 20.18 -3.89 21.35
CA LYS A 341 18.93 -3.23 20.94
C LYS A 341 18.75 -1.88 21.63
N CYS A 342 19.12 -1.78 22.92
CA CYS A 342 19.09 -0.52 23.66
C CYS A 342 20.05 0.51 23.10
N LYS A 343 21.30 0.13 22.81
CA LYS A 343 22.29 1.02 22.17
C LYS A 343 21.86 1.46 20.77
N ALA A 344 21.27 0.56 19.99
CA ALA A 344 20.81 0.84 18.63
C ALA A 344 19.66 1.86 18.58
N ALA A 345 18.92 2.07 19.67
CA ALA A 345 17.82 3.02 19.73
C ALA A 345 18.26 4.48 19.49
N ALA A 346 19.54 4.80 19.70
CA ALA A 346 20.12 6.11 19.41
C ALA A 346 20.51 6.32 17.94
N SER A 347 20.34 5.31 17.07
CA SER A 347 20.62 5.45 15.65
C SER A 347 19.58 6.31 14.93
N ASP A 348 20.01 7.03 13.89
CA ASP A 348 19.15 7.93 13.11
C ASP A 348 17.93 7.22 12.53
N ALA A 349 18.07 5.97 12.07
CA ALA A 349 16.97 5.17 11.57
C ALA A 349 15.92 4.87 12.66
N GLN A 350 16.35 4.54 13.89
CA GLN A 350 15.44 4.26 15.00
C GLN A 350 14.76 5.53 15.51
N ILE A 351 15.49 6.65 15.60
CA ILE A 351 14.91 7.94 15.97
C ILE A 351 13.91 8.40 14.91
N HIS A 352 14.27 8.33 13.62
CA HIS A 352 13.34 8.67 12.54
C HIS A 352 12.09 7.79 12.57
N HIS A 353 12.22 6.48 12.82
CA HIS A 353 11.06 5.61 12.99
C HIS A 353 10.18 6.04 14.18
N ALA A 354 10.77 6.37 15.32
CA ALA A 354 10.05 6.87 16.49
C ALA A 354 9.31 8.19 16.22
N VAL A 355 9.89 9.10 15.44
CA VAL A 355 9.23 10.33 14.97
C VAL A 355 7.96 9.99 14.18
N GLN A 356 8.03 9.02 13.28
CA GLN A 356 6.90 8.62 12.44
C GLN A 356 5.77 7.99 13.28
N LEU A 357 6.13 7.12 14.24
CA LEU A 357 5.17 6.55 15.20
C LEU A 357 4.55 7.62 16.09
N ALA A 358 5.32 8.62 16.52
CA ALA A 358 4.83 9.73 17.35
C ALA A 358 3.88 10.65 16.57
N ASP A 359 4.17 10.96 15.31
CA ASP A 359 3.34 11.83 14.47
C ASP A 359 2.05 11.13 14.01
N SER A 360 2.14 9.85 13.64
CA SER A 360 1.03 9.05 13.11
C SER A 360 1.11 7.59 13.59
N PRO A 361 0.53 7.26 14.77
CA PRO A 361 0.76 5.99 15.45
C PRO A 361 -0.05 4.84 14.86
N PHE A 362 0.27 4.42 13.64
CA PHE A 362 -0.30 3.24 13.01
C PHE A 362 0.80 2.46 12.32
N ALA A 363 1.32 1.44 13.00
CA ALA A 363 2.42 0.65 12.51
C ALA A 363 1.89 -0.53 11.67
N PRO A 364 2.40 -0.72 10.44
CA PRO A 364 2.17 -1.98 9.73
C PRO A 364 2.87 -3.13 10.49
N PHE A 365 2.39 -4.36 10.28
CA PHE A 365 3.03 -5.56 10.85
C PHE A 365 4.36 -5.85 10.15
N THR A 366 4.47 -5.51 8.88
CA THR A 366 5.66 -5.61 8.05
C THR A 366 6.16 -4.21 7.71
N HIS A 367 7.46 -3.97 7.78
CA HIS A 367 8.03 -2.66 7.44
C HIS A 367 7.92 -2.36 5.94
N GLY A 368 7.64 -1.09 5.60
CA GLY A 368 7.52 -0.61 4.22
C GLY A 368 6.07 -0.58 3.71
N VAL A 369 5.92 -0.27 2.41
CA VAL A 369 4.60 -0.18 1.73
C VAL A 369 4.55 -0.96 0.40
N PRO A 370 4.96 -2.24 0.36
CA PRO A 370 5.00 -3.01 -0.89
C PRO A 370 3.63 -3.10 -1.59
N ALA A 371 2.51 -3.10 -0.85
CA ALA A 371 1.19 -3.12 -1.47
C ALA A 371 0.91 -1.89 -2.32
N PHE A 372 1.52 -0.73 -2.03
CA PHE A 372 1.29 0.50 -2.80
C PHE A 372 1.85 0.41 -4.22
N ALA A 373 2.75 -0.53 -4.50
CA ALA A 373 3.17 -0.90 -5.85
C ALA A 373 1.99 -1.36 -6.74
N ARG A 374 0.87 -1.79 -6.13
CA ARG A 374 -0.32 -2.25 -6.82
C ARG A 374 -1.30 -1.11 -7.16
N LEU A 375 -1.09 0.11 -6.69
CA LEU A 375 -2.03 1.23 -6.92
C LEU A 375 -2.14 1.63 -8.40
N ALA A 376 -1.09 1.36 -9.18
CA ALA A 376 -1.03 1.65 -10.60
C ALA A 376 -1.73 0.61 -11.49
N ILE A 377 -2.05 -0.57 -10.96
CA ILE A 377 -2.65 -1.71 -11.70
C ILE A 377 -4.08 -1.98 -11.22
N GLY A 378 -4.78 -2.88 -11.92
CA GLY A 378 -6.16 -3.26 -11.59
C GLY A 378 -7.22 -2.35 -12.23
N PRO A 379 -8.50 -2.50 -11.85
CA PRO A 379 -9.59 -1.74 -12.44
C PRO A 379 -9.35 -0.24 -12.37
N ALA A 380 -9.37 0.46 -13.51
CA ALA A 380 -9.08 1.89 -13.61
C ALA A 380 -7.73 2.28 -12.96
N GLY A 381 -6.74 1.38 -13.07
CA GLY A 381 -5.36 1.62 -12.68
C GLY A 381 -4.74 2.77 -13.48
N LEU A 382 -3.70 3.38 -12.90
CA LEU A 382 -3.00 4.51 -13.52
C LEU A 382 -2.22 4.11 -14.78
N CYS A 383 -2.04 2.82 -15.05
CA CYS A 383 -1.50 2.34 -16.33
C CYS A 383 -2.48 2.56 -17.51
N HIS A 384 -3.73 2.97 -17.24
CA HIS A 384 -4.74 3.22 -18.25
C HIS A 384 -5.09 4.71 -18.30
N THR A 385 -4.41 5.49 -19.14
CA THR A 385 -4.98 6.74 -19.62
C THR A 385 -5.97 6.38 -20.74
N THR A 386 -7.24 6.18 -20.39
CA THR A 386 -8.32 6.18 -21.39
C THR A 386 -8.22 7.49 -22.17
N PRO A 387 -8.20 7.49 -23.51
CA PRO A 387 -8.72 8.63 -24.23
C PRO A 387 -10.20 8.72 -23.82
N THR A 388 -10.59 9.78 -23.14
CA THR A 388 -12.00 10.06 -22.84
C THR A 388 -12.78 10.03 -24.14
N PRO A 389 -13.87 9.23 -24.27
CA PRO A 389 -14.80 9.38 -25.38
C PRO A 389 -15.67 10.60 -25.08
N SER A 390 -15.12 11.80 -25.28
CA SER A 390 -15.89 13.03 -25.24
C SER A 390 -15.37 13.99 -26.28
N SER A 391 -16.32 14.48 -27.08
CA SER A 391 -16.23 15.47 -28.15
C SER A 391 -15.42 15.09 -29.38
N SER A 392 -16.16 14.73 -30.41
CA SER A 392 -15.92 14.99 -31.83
C SER A 392 -15.54 16.46 -32.10
N SER A 393 -14.37 16.90 -31.64
CA SER A 393 -13.76 18.15 -32.05
C SER A 393 -12.30 17.91 -32.32
N SER A 394 -11.91 18.23 -33.55
CA SER A 394 -10.61 18.16 -34.19
C SER A 394 -9.52 19.00 -33.50
N SER A 395 -9.23 18.76 -32.22
CA SER A 395 -8.04 19.30 -31.56
C SER A 395 -6.98 18.22 -31.40
N SER A 396 -5.84 18.45 -32.03
CA SER A 396 -4.59 17.68 -32.04
C SER A 396 -3.89 17.63 -30.67
N SER A 397 -4.61 17.41 -29.59
CA SER A 397 -4.02 17.16 -28.27
C SER A 397 -3.47 15.73 -28.23
N PRO A 398 -2.17 15.53 -27.96
CA PRO A 398 -1.60 14.19 -27.90
C PRO A 398 -2.30 13.38 -26.79
N PRO A 399 -2.45 12.05 -26.96
CA PRO A 399 -2.98 11.20 -25.91
C PRO A 399 -2.13 11.37 -24.66
N VAL A 400 -2.77 11.60 -23.51
CA VAL A 400 -2.08 11.70 -22.22
C VAL A 400 -1.25 10.43 -22.06
N SER A 401 0.09 10.57 -22.06
CA SER A 401 0.99 9.43 -21.95
C SER A 401 0.77 8.74 -20.59
N SER A 402 0.67 7.41 -20.61
CA SER A 402 0.63 6.63 -19.36
C SER A 402 1.83 7.00 -18.47
N PRO A 403 1.64 7.24 -17.17
CA PRO A 403 2.74 7.53 -16.25
C PRO A 403 3.67 6.33 -16.04
N TYR A 404 3.32 5.15 -16.56
CA TYR A 404 4.10 3.93 -16.47
C TYR A 404 4.25 3.23 -17.82
N THR A 405 5.37 2.52 -17.97
CA THR A 405 5.71 1.63 -19.08
C THR A 405 5.84 0.20 -18.55
N LEU A 406 5.26 -0.77 -19.25
CA LEU A 406 5.42 -2.19 -18.94
C LEU A 406 6.49 -2.77 -19.86
N ALA A 407 7.75 -2.73 -19.41
CA ALA A 407 8.89 -3.12 -20.23
C ALA A 407 9.02 -4.65 -20.33
N PRO A 408 8.95 -5.27 -21.53
CA PRO A 408 9.32 -6.66 -21.75
C PRO A 408 10.75 -6.99 -21.33
N LEU A 409 10.94 -8.04 -20.54
CA LEU A 409 12.27 -8.48 -20.10
C LEU A 409 12.42 -9.99 -19.96
N SER A 410 13.62 -10.49 -20.24
CA SER A 410 14.04 -11.80 -19.70
C SER A 410 14.71 -11.60 -18.35
N ILE A 411 14.54 -12.56 -17.46
CA ILE A 411 15.21 -12.59 -16.16
C ILE A 411 16.15 -13.80 -16.14
N SER A 412 17.43 -13.57 -15.87
CA SER A 412 18.37 -14.63 -15.51
C SER A 412 18.47 -14.67 -13.99
N PHE A 413 17.73 -15.60 -13.39
CA PHE A 413 17.74 -15.79 -11.94
C PHE A 413 19.07 -16.37 -11.43
N SER A 414 19.76 -17.18 -12.23
CA SER A 414 21.08 -17.72 -11.89
C SER A 414 22.16 -16.62 -11.85
N ASN A 415 22.07 -15.65 -12.77
CA ASN A 415 23.06 -14.59 -12.92
C ASN A 415 22.58 -13.24 -12.37
N THR A 416 21.49 -13.24 -11.59
CA THR A 416 20.89 -12.05 -10.96
C THR A 416 20.86 -10.84 -11.88
N SER A 417 20.36 -11.04 -13.10
CA SER A 417 20.34 -10.02 -14.15
C SER A 417 19.05 -10.04 -14.96
N ILE A 418 18.73 -8.91 -15.58
CA ILE A 418 17.59 -8.73 -16.47
C ILE A 418 18.04 -8.16 -17.80
N ARG A 419 17.32 -8.41 -18.88
CA ARG A 419 17.55 -7.76 -20.17
C ARG A 419 16.25 -7.44 -20.87
N PRO A 420 16.15 -6.35 -21.65
CA PRO A 420 14.98 -6.13 -22.49
C PRO A 420 14.82 -7.29 -23.48
N SER A 421 13.61 -7.84 -23.59
CA SER A 421 13.33 -8.93 -24.54
C SER A 421 11.85 -8.99 -24.89
N SER A 422 11.54 -8.99 -26.19
CA SER A 422 10.14 -9.02 -26.65
C SER A 422 9.52 -10.42 -26.67
N SER A 423 10.33 -11.49 -26.63
CA SER A 423 9.88 -12.89 -26.82
C SER A 423 9.47 -13.61 -25.54
N THR A 424 9.68 -12.99 -24.39
CA THR A 424 9.32 -13.51 -23.06
C THR A 424 7.88 -13.13 -22.65
N PRO A 425 7.23 -13.88 -21.74
CA PRO A 425 6.00 -13.42 -21.09
C PRO A 425 6.22 -12.36 -19.98
N PHE A 426 7.46 -12.13 -19.54
CA PHE A 426 7.71 -11.28 -18.37
C PHE A 426 7.79 -9.79 -18.70
N ARG A 427 7.21 -8.98 -17.80
CA ARG A 427 7.14 -7.52 -17.90
C ARG A 427 7.54 -6.92 -16.55
N LEU A 428 8.15 -5.74 -16.57
CA LEU A 428 8.45 -4.94 -15.37
C LEU A 428 7.73 -3.61 -15.48
N LEU A 429 6.97 -3.25 -14.44
CA LEU A 429 6.30 -1.95 -14.39
C LEU A 429 7.29 -0.87 -13.99
N LEU A 430 7.54 0.07 -14.90
CA LEU A 430 8.48 1.16 -14.72
C LEU A 430 7.80 2.51 -14.84
N PRO A 431 8.27 3.53 -14.12
CA PRO A 431 7.85 4.90 -14.36
C PRO A 431 8.26 5.33 -15.78
N ALA A 432 7.38 6.04 -16.48
CA ALA A 432 7.69 6.61 -17.78
C ALA A 432 8.81 7.68 -17.67
N PRO A 433 9.52 8.02 -18.76
CA PRO A 433 10.48 9.12 -18.75
C PRO A 433 9.88 10.42 -18.20
N GLY A 434 10.66 11.14 -17.38
CA GLY A 434 10.23 12.40 -16.75
C GLY A 434 9.41 12.25 -15.46
N GLN A 435 9.15 11.03 -15.01
CA GLN A 435 8.62 10.75 -13.68
C GLN A 435 9.76 10.77 -12.64
N ASP A 436 9.45 11.29 -11.45
CA ASP A 436 10.36 11.35 -10.31
C ASP A 436 9.61 10.97 -9.00
N VAL A 437 10.34 10.84 -7.90
CA VAL A 437 9.81 10.47 -6.59
C VAL A 437 8.70 11.43 -6.13
N ALA A 438 8.84 12.74 -6.39
CA ALA A 438 7.87 13.75 -5.98
C ALA A 438 6.56 13.63 -6.75
N LYS A 439 6.63 13.43 -8.08
CA LYS A 439 5.46 13.22 -8.95
C LYS A 439 4.73 11.92 -8.61
N VAL A 440 5.46 10.83 -8.38
CA VAL A 440 4.86 9.55 -7.97
C VAL A 440 4.18 9.70 -6.60
N THR A 441 4.86 10.30 -5.62
CA THR A 441 4.29 10.56 -4.29
C THR A 441 3.03 11.42 -4.39
N SER A 442 3.07 12.53 -5.14
CA SER A 442 1.93 13.43 -5.33
C SER A 442 0.75 12.72 -6.00
N ARG A 443 1.00 11.82 -6.95
CA ARG A 443 -0.03 11.02 -7.61
C ARG A 443 -0.69 10.03 -6.64
N ILE A 444 0.10 9.36 -5.81
CA ILE A 444 -0.42 8.45 -4.79
C ILE A 444 -1.25 9.24 -3.77
N GLN A 445 -0.76 10.39 -3.31
CA GLN A 445 -1.52 11.28 -2.43
C GLN A 445 -2.85 11.70 -3.06
N GLY A 446 -2.86 12.16 -4.31
CA GLY A 446 -4.09 12.52 -5.02
C GLY A 446 -5.06 11.35 -5.15
N THR A 447 -4.55 10.15 -5.44
CA THR A 447 -5.35 8.93 -5.50
C THR A 447 -5.99 8.61 -4.16
N MET A 448 -5.20 8.61 -3.08
CA MET A 448 -5.71 8.29 -1.74
C MET A 448 -6.66 9.37 -1.20
N MET A 449 -6.46 10.64 -1.56
CA MET A 449 -7.39 11.72 -1.25
C MET A 449 -8.73 11.56 -1.99
N ALA A 450 -8.72 11.15 -3.25
CA ALA A 450 -9.95 10.87 -3.99
C ALA A 450 -10.73 9.69 -3.38
N VAL A 451 -10.02 8.63 -2.96
CA VAL A 451 -10.63 7.49 -2.25
C VAL A 451 -11.18 7.94 -0.89
N LEU A 452 -10.41 8.73 -0.14
CA LEU A 452 -10.84 9.29 1.15
C LEU A 452 -12.15 10.07 1.01
N GLU A 453 -12.20 11.01 0.08
CA GLU A 453 -13.39 11.85 -0.12
C GLU A 453 -14.63 10.99 -0.38
N ARG A 454 -14.45 9.93 -1.17
CA ARG A 454 -15.53 8.99 -1.44
C ARG A 454 -16.00 8.24 -0.20
N VAL A 455 -15.08 7.68 0.57
CA VAL A 455 -15.44 6.95 1.79
C VAL A 455 -16.06 7.91 2.82
N ARG A 456 -15.56 9.14 2.93
CA ARG A 456 -16.06 10.19 3.82
C ARG A 456 -17.50 10.60 3.48
N GLN A 457 -17.85 10.73 2.20
CA GLN A 457 -19.22 11.02 1.80
C GLN A 457 -20.22 9.94 2.25
N GLU A 458 -19.78 8.68 2.31
CA GLU A 458 -20.64 7.56 2.72
C GLU A 458 -20.63 7.30 4.23
N LYS A 459 -19.50 7.55 4.91
CA LYS A 459 -19.29 7.18 6.32
C LYS A 459 -19.25 8.36 7.29
N GLY A 460 -19.15 9.58 6.76
CA GLY A 460 -18.96 10.78 7.56
C GLY A 460 -17.53 10.95 8.05
N MET A 461 -17.35 11.89 8.98
CA MET A 461 -16.06 12.21 9.58
C MET A 461 -15.64 11.14 10.61
N PRO A 462 -14.33 10.83 10.72
CA PRO A 462 -13.84 9.86 11.68
C PRO A 462 -14.12 10.32 13.12
N ARG A 463 -14.48 9.37 13.99
CA ARG A 463 -14.68 9.61 15.42
C ARG A 463 -13.56 8.97 16.21
N ILE A 464 -12.94 9.75 17.09
CA ILE A 464 -11.90 9.27 17.99
C ILE A 464 -12.49 9.19 19.39
N THR A 465 -12.33 8.03 20.01
CA THR A 465 -12.93 7.74 21.32
C THR A 465 -12.12 8.35 22.46
N ASP A 466 -12.77 8.58 23.60
CA ASP A 466 -12.08 9.02 24.82
C ASP A 466 -11.07 7.99 25.32
N GLU A 467 -11.35 6.69 25.09
CA GLU A 467 -10.42 5.61 25.36
C GLU A 467 -9.11 5.79 24.58
N GLN A 468 -9.17 6.11 23.28
CA GLN A 468 -7.97 6.36 22.47
C GLN A 468 -7.21 7.60 22.94
N ARG A 469 -7.92 8.68 23.30
CA ARG A 469 -7.33 9.88 23.91
C ARG A 469 -6.60 9.54 25.22
N GLY A 470 -7.25 8.82 26.12
CA GLY A 470 -6.69 8.40 27.41
C GLY A 470 -5.44 7.53 27.24
N MET A 471 -5.51 6.51 26.37
CA MET A 471 -4.35 5.65 26.07
C MET A 471 -3.17 6.44 25.51
N TRP A 472 -3.41 7.37 24.58
CA TRP A 472 -2.32 8.17 24.03
C TRP A 472 -1.73 9.15 25.05
N SER A 473 -2.55 9.73 25.92
CA SER A 473 -2.05 10.59 27.01
C SER A 473 -1.08 9.83 27.92
N GLU A 474 -1.35 8.55 28.19
CA GLU A 474 -0.46 7.71 29.00
C GLU A 474 0.82 7.35 28.27
N VAL A 475 0.72 7.00 26.98
CA VAL A 475 1.88 6.80 26.10
C VAL A 475 2.76 8.06 26.09
N GLY A 476 2.15 9.24 25.92
CA GLY A 476 2.87 10.49 25.88
C GLY A 476 3.54 10.84 27.21
N ALA A 477 2.87 10.60 28.33
CA ALA A 477 3.47 10.77 29.66
C ALA A 477 4.68 9.84 29.86
N ALA A 478 4.56 8.56 29.50
CA ALA A 478 5.64 7.58 29.63
C ALA A 478 6.83 7.91 28.72
N VAL A 479 6.59 8.31 27.46
CA VAL A 479 7.64 8.72 26.52
C VAL A 479 8.34 9.99 27.02
N ASN A 480 7.59 11.01 27.44
CA ASN A 480 8.18 12.25 27.96
C ASN A 480 8.98 12.02 29.24
N TRP A 481 8.57 11.08 30.10
CA TRP A 481 9.37 10.69 31.25
C TRP A 481 10.68 9.99 30.84
N ALA A 482 10.60 9.04 29.92
CA ALA A 482 11.75 8.23 29.52
C ALA A 482 12.80 9.03 28.75
N VAL A 483 12.37 9.90 27.83
CA VAL A 483 13.24 10.56 26.85
C VAL A 483 13.07 12.09 26.76
N GLY A 484 12.20 12.70 27.55
CA GLY A 484 12.02 14.16 27.57
C GLY A 484 13.17 14.91 28.24
N GLU A 485 13.02 16.24 28.29
CA GLU A 485 14.06 17.16 28.75
C GLU A 485 14.60 16.84 30.14
N GLN A 486 13.74 16.35 31.05
CA GLN A 486 14.16 15.93 32.39
C GLN A 486 14.65 14.48 32.42
N GLY A 487 14.16 13.63 31.51
CA GLY A 487 14.48 12.21 31.44
C GLY A 487 15.94 11.96 31.10
N LEU A 488 16.46 12.62 30.05
CA LEU A 488 17.82 12.37 29.56
C LEU A 488 18.84 13.44 29.96
N ARG A 489 18.44 14.42 30.77
CA ARG A 489 19.33 15.50 31.25
C ARG A 489 20.52 14.94 32.02
N GLY A 490 21.73 15.37 31.66
CA GLY A 490 22.97 14.94 32.32
C GLY A 490 23.35 13.48 32.09
N LYS A 491 22.66 12.77 31.18
CA LYS A 491 23.00 11.40 30.80
C LYS A 491 23.95 11.42 29.60
N SER A 492 24.90 10.48 29.56
CA SER A 492 25.85 10.34 28.45
C SER A 492 25.15 9.76 27.22
N LEU A 493 24.66 10.63 26.33
CA LEU A 493 24.21 10.26 24.99
C LEU A 493 25.25 10.67 23.95
N PRO A 494 25.31 9.99 22.79
CA PRO A 494 26.11 10.46 21.67
C PRO A 494 25.72 11.89 21.27
N GLU A 495 26.69 12.64 20.76
CA GLU A 495 26.47 14.02 20.31
C GLU A 495 25.34 14.10 19.27
N GLY A 496 24.50 15.14 19.38
CA GLY A 496 23.37 15.37 18.48
C GLY A 496 22.12 14.50 18.73
N VAL A 497 22.21 13.42 19.50
CA VAL A 497 21.05 12.53 19.78
C VAL A 497 20.00 13.24 20.61
N LEU A 498 20.39 14.01 21.63
CA LEU A 498 19.44 14.69 22.52
C LEU A 498 18.53 15.68 21.77
N GLY A 499 19.08 16.42 20.80
CA GLY A 499 18.29 17.31 19.93
C GLY A 499 17.31 16.55 19.04
N LYS A 500 17.75 15.43 18.44
CA LYS A 500 16.89 14.59 17.59
C LYS A 500 15.76 13.92 18.39
N VAL A 501 16.04 13.52 19.63
CA VAL A 501 15.05 12.94 20.56
C VAL A 501 14.02 13.99 20.99
N GLY A 502 14.41 15.25 21.17
CA GLY A 502 13.49 16.35 21.41
C GLY A 502 12.41 16.49 20.33
N PHE A 503 12.74 16.17 19.07
CA PHE A 503 11.75 16.16 17.99
C PHE A 503 10.71 15.03 18.16
N VAL A 504 11.09 13.88 18.71
CA VAL A 504 10.15 12.80 19.02
C VAL A 504 9.16 13.25 20.10
N THR A 505 9.65 13.86 21.18
CA THR A 505 8.78 14.34 22.28
C THR A 505 7.86 15.47 21.82
N GLU A 506 8.34 16.36 20.94
CA GLU A 506 7.49 17.34 20.27
C GLU A 506 6.37 16.66 19.48
N LYS A 507 6.69 15.65 18.65
CA LYS A 507 5.70 14.95 17.82
C LYS A 507 4.66 14.18 18.61
N VAL A 508 5.03 13.63 19.77
CA VAL A 508 4.06 12.97 20.67
C VAL A 508 2.94 13.90 21.10
N GLY A 509 3.25 15.18 21.37
CA GLY A 509 2.27 16.17 21.83
C GLY A 509 1.65 17.02 20.71
N ARG A 510 2.43 17.34 19.67
CA ARG A 510 2.10 18.33 18.62
C ARG A 510 2.15 17.76 17.20
N GLY A 511 2.45 16.48 17.03
CA GLY A 511 2.36 15.81 15.74
C GLY A 511 0.92 15.71 15.25
N THR A 512 0.73 15.17 14.05
CA THR A 512 -0.59 15.02 13.42
C THR A 512 -1.60 14.36 14.37
N TRP A 513 -1.21 13.29 15.05
CA TRP A 513 -2.05 12.62 16.03
C TRP A 513 -2.32 13.44 17.30
N GLY A 514 -1.32 14.15 17.83
CA GLY A 514 -1.51 15.06 18.98
C GLY A 514 -2.49 16.18 18.68
N PHE A 515 -2.42 16.77 17.48
CA PHE A 515 -3.39 17.76 16.99
C PHE A 515 -4.80 17.16 16.91
N VAL A 516 -4.92 15.97 16.31
CA VAL A 516 -6.17 15.23 16.14
C VAL A 516 -6.84 14.89 17.49
N LEU A 517 -6.04 14.65 18.53
CA LEU A 517 -6.53 14.41 19.88
C LEU A 517 -6.84 15.69 20.67
N GLY A 518 -6.56 16.88 20.11
CA GLY A 518 -6.74 18.17 20.80
C GLY A 518 -5.70 18.44 21.89
N LEU A 519 -4.54 17.78 21.83
CA LEU A 519 -3.44 17.97 22.80
C LEU A 519 -2.58 19.21 22.47
N GLY A 520 -2.65 19.68 21.22
CA GLY A 520 -1.97 20.87 20.73
C GLY A 520 -2.77 22.17 20.93
N GLY A 521 -2.89 22.65 22.16
CA GLY A 521 -3.17 24.06 22.46
C GLY A 521 -4.55 24.41 23.02
N ALA A 522 -4.59 24.57 24.35
CA ALA A 522 -5.41 25.59 24.99
C ALA A 522 -4.81 26.97 24.64
N GLY A 523 -5.33 27.62 23.60
CA GLY A 523 -4.81 28.89 23.10
C GLY A 523 -5.50 29.33 21.82
N GLY A 524 -6.83 29.40 21.85
CA GLY A 524 -7.65 29.76 20.70
C GLY A 524 -9.06 29.20 20.86
N GLY A 525 -9.86 29.81 21.73
CA GLY A 525 -11.27 29.48 21.85
C GLY A 525 -12.03 29.78 20.55
N GLY A 526 -13.01 28.95 20.23
CA GLY A 526 -14.02 29.28 19.23
C GLY A 526 -14.44 28.12 18.34
N ALA A 527 -15.54 27.47 18.75
CA ALA A 527 -16.59 26.87 17.92
C ALA A 527 -16.23 26.38 16.50
N GLY A 528 -16.38 25.06 16.30
CA GLY A 528 -16.83 24.44 15.05
C GLY A 528 -16.14 24.92 13.77
N VAL A 529 -14.94 24.41 13.49
CA VAL A 529 -14.26 24.72 12.22
C VAL A 529 -14.36 23.53 11.27
N GLY A 530 -15.21 23.71 10.25
CA GLY A 530 -15.15 22.94 9.02
C GLY A 530 -13.76 23.05 8.42
N VAL A 531 -13.13 21.91 8.16
CA VAL A 531 -11.76 21.83 7.66
C VAL A 531 -11.73 22.29 6.20
N GLY A 532 -11.44 23.57 5.99
CA GLY A 532 -10.99 24.13 4.72
C GLY A 532 -9.52 23.77 4.47
N VAL A 533 -9.23 23.23 3.29
CA VAL A 533 -7.94 22.69 2.82
C VAL A 533 -6.92 23.81 2.50
N GLY A 534 -6.75 24.79 3.40
CA GLY A 534 -5.92 25.99 3.13
C GLY A 534 -4.69 26.18 4.02
N GLY A 535 -4.57 25.47 5.16
CA GLY A 535 -3.61 25.84 6.21
C GLY A 535 -2.26 25.10 6.23
N TYR A 536 -2.09 24.01 5.47
CA TYR A 536 -0.92 23.14 5.60
C TYR A 536 0.21 23.39 4.58
N GLY A 537 0.11 24.45 3.76
CA GLY A 537 1.11 24.79 2.74
C GLY A 537 2.40 25.45 3.26
N GLY A 538 2.47 25.80 4.56
CA GLY A 538 3.57 26.60 5.12
C GLY A 538 4.62 25.85 5.94
N MET A 539 4.43 24.56 6.24
CA MET A 539 5.32 23.79 7.15
C MET A 539 6.06 22.63 6.47
N GLN A 540 6.04 22.57 5.14
CA GLN A 540 6.73 21.54 4.35
C GLN A 540 7.93 22.17 3.63
N GLY A 541 8.98 22.47 4.39
CA GLY A 541 10.19 23.10 3.86
C GLY A 541 11.26 23.29 4.94
N GLY A 542 11.65 22.22 5.61
CA GLY A 542 12.65 22.28 6.68
C GLY A 542 13.39 20.95 6.85
N GLY A 543 13.96 20.44 5.77
CA GLY A 543 14.84 19.26 5.77
C GLY A 543 16.23 19.63 5.25
N MET A 544 17.21 19.60 6.15
CA MET A 544 18.66 19.50 5.92
C MET A 544 19.29 20.48 4.90
N GLY A 545 19.77 21.62 5.39
CA GLY A 545 20.78 22.43 4.70
C GLY A 545 22.15 21.75 4.75
N GLY A 546 22.55 21.15 3.63
CA GLY A 546 23.94 20.82 3.35
C GLY A 546 24.72 22.10 3.01
N MET A 547 25.88 22.27 3.63
CA MET A 547 26.88 23.27 3.27
C MET A 547 27.28 23.11 1.80
N GLY A 548 27.20 24.19 1.02
CA GLY A 548 27.72 24.28 -0.34
C GLY A 548 27.31 25.59 -1.00
N GLY A 549 28.22 26.57 -1.03
CA GLY A 549 27.97 27.89 -1.62
C GLY A 549 27.94 27.88 -3.15
N GLY A 550 27.10 28.76 -3.72
CA GLY A 550 27.06 29.10 -5.15
C GLY A 550 25.74 29.81 -5.53
N PRO A 551 25.76 31.00 -6.16
CA PRO A 551 24.56 31.82 -6.33
C PRO A 551 23.87 31.63 -7.69
N GLY A 552 22.54 31.76 -7.70
CA GLY A 552 21.80 32.43 -8.78
C GLY A 552 20.81 31.61 -9.60
N MET A 553 19.53 32.02 -9.51
CA MET A 553 18.58 32.32 -10.61
C MET A 553 17.17 31.79 -10.33
N GLY A 554 16.20 32.71 -10.40
CA GLY A 554 14.84 32.59 -9.90
C GLY A 554 13.87 31.79 -10.77
N VAL A 555 12.77 31.38 -10.13
CA VAL A 555 11.62 30.69 -10.73
C VAL A 555 10.48 31.71 -10.90
N PRO A 556 9.81 31.82 -12.07
CA PRO A 556 8.64 32.69 -12.24
C PRO A 556 7.35 32.02 -11.73
N PRO A 557 6.31 32.81 -11.36
CA PRO A 557 5.09 32.31 -10.73
C PRO A 557 4.11 31.66 -11.71
N MET A 558 3.37 30.64 -11.25
CA MET A 558 2.26 29.99 -11.97
C MET A 558 0.99 30.86 -11.97
N PRO A 559 0.22 30.91 -13.06
CA PRO A 559 -1.06 31.62 -13.11
C PRO A 559 -2.19 30.79 -12.50
N GLY A 560 -2.93 31.39 -11.57
CA GLY A 560 -4.15 30.84 -10.97
C GLY A 560 -5.39 31.15 -11.80
N GLY A 561 -6.30 30.18 -11.89
CA GLY A 561 -7.64 30.35 -12.44
C GLY A 561 -8.61 29.35 -11.82
N MET A 562 -9.45 29.82 -10.88
CA MET A 562 -10.65 29.12 -10.41
C MET A 562 -11.84 29.48 -11.31
N PRO A 563 -12.76 28.56 -11.61
CA PRO A 563 -14.09 28.90 -12.12
C PRO A 563 -15.08 29.24 -10.97
N PRO A 564 -16.16 29.99 -11.27
CA PRO A 564 -16.95 30.71 -10.27
C PRO A 564 -18.02 29.86 -9.56
N ALA A 565 -18.31 30.25 -8.32
CA ALA A 565 -19.38 29.72 -7.48
C ALA A 565 -20.78 30.14 -8.00
N MET A 566 -21.69 29.17 -8.16
CA MET A 566 -23.13 29.45 -8.30
C MET A 566 -23.78 29.62 -6.92
N GLY A 567 -24.48 30.75 -6.76
CA GLY A 567 -25.16 31.13 -5.52
C GLY A 567 -26.49 30.39 -5.30
N MET A 568 -26.81 30.16 -4.02
CA MET A 568 -28.15 29.76 -3.58
C MET A 568 -28.86 30.98 -2.97
N GLY A 569 -30.01 31.34 -3.55
CA GLY A 569 -30.95 32.30 -3.00
C GLY A 569 -31.76 31.71 -1.85
N ARG A 570 -31.92 32.49 -0.78
CA ARG A 570 -32.84 32.23 0.34
C ARG A 570 -34.26 32.65 -0.04
N GLY A 571 -35.23 31.81 0.27
CA GLY A 571 -36.65 32.17 0.33
C GLY A 571 -37.27 31.55 1.58
N THR A 572 -37.55 32.38 2.59
CA THR A 572 -38.35 32.06 3.78
C THR A 572 -39.76 32.60 3.56
N GLY A 573 -40.78 31.83 3.93
CA GLY A 573 -42.15 32.30 4.02
C GLY A 573 -43.16 31.18 4.22
N MET A 574 -43.50 30.91 5.47
CA MET A 574 -44.73 30.24 5.93
C MET A 574 -45.22 31.04 7.16
N PRO A 575 -46.54 31.06 7.39
CA PRO A 575 -47.29 32.22 7.91
C PRO A 575 -46.91 32.71 9.31
#